data_AF-A0A9X2IAK8-F1
#
_entry.id   AF-A0A9X2IAK8-F1
#
_cell.length_a   1.000
_cell.length_b   1.000
_cell.length_c   1.000
_cell.angle_alpha   90.00
_cell.angle_beta   90.00
_cell.angle_gamma   90.00
#
_symmetry.space_group_name_H-M   'P 1'
#
loop_
_entity.id
_entity.type
_entity.pdbx_description
1 polymer ?
#
loop_
_entity_poly.entity_id
_entity_poly.type
_entity_poly.pdbx_seq_one_letter_code
_entity_poly.pdbx_strand_id
1 'polypeptide(L)'
;MSTKKSDSQRLKILVIKRIIRMEKRQREFFERIEAQKGMDAYLTVDEIQKEFGVSRSTFNRYRIKGLKVLQNGYKGKITVRKGDFVEFLKNRRSW
;
A
#
# COMPACT_ATOMS: atom_id res chain seq x y z
N MET A 1 9.11 47.59 -22.48
CA MET A 1 7.78 47.25 -23.01
C MET A 1 7.57 45.75 -22.90
N SER A 2 6.59 45.30 -22.10
CA SER A 2 6.26 43.87 -21.95
C SER A 2 5.43 43.42 -23.17
N THR A 3 6.00 42.60 -24.05
CA THR A 3 5.31 42.06 -25.22
C THR A 3 4.33 40.99 -24.75
N LYS A 4 3.02 41.28 -24.86
CA LYS A 4 1.96 40.29 -24.57
C LYS A 4 2.19 39.06 -25.45
N LYS A 5 2.31 37.88 -24.84
CA LYS A 5 2.39 36.60 -25.56
C LYS A 5 1.17 36.44 -26.47
N SER A 6 1.39 35.99 -27.71
CA SER A 6 0.33 35.72 -28.67
C SER A 6 -0.61 34.61 -28.13
N ASP A 7 -1.85 34.58 -28.59
CA ASP A 7 -2.82 33.61 -28.08
C ASP A 7 -2.39 32.16 -28.34
N SER A 8 -1.67 31.90 -29.43
CA SER A 8 -1.01 30.61 -29.68
C SER A 8 0.01 30.24 -28.60
N GLN A 9 0.85 31.20 -28.17
CA GLN A 9 1.81 30.96 -27.08
C GLN A 9 1.12 30.71 -25.74
N ARG A 10 0.00 31.38 -25.46
CA ARG A 10 -0.79 31.16 -24.25
C ARG A 10 -1.44 29.77 -24.24
N LEU A 11 -2.00 29.35 -25.38
CA LEU A 11 -2.58 28.02 -25.54
C LEU A 11 -1.52 26.93 -25.33
N LYS A 12 -0.32 27.06 -25.93
CA LYS A 12 0.80 26.13 -25.70
C LYS A 12 1.15 26.01 -24.22
N ILE A 13 1.23 27.14 -23.51
CA ILE A 13 1.53 27.14 -22.06
C ILE A 13 0.44 26.40 -21.27
N LEU A 14 -0.84 26.61 -21.59
CA LEU A 14 -1.95 25.94 -20.92
C LEU A 14 -1.91 24.42 -21.15
N VAL A 15 -1.66 23.99 -22.38
CA VAL A 15 -1.52 22.57 -22.74
C VAL A 15 -0.34 21.95 -21.99
N ILE A 16 0.83 22.59 -22.00
CA ILE A 16 2.02 22.10 -21.28
C ILE A 16 1.72 21.97 -19.77
N LYS A 17 1.11 22.98 -19.16
CA LYS A 17 0.72 22.93 -17.73
C LYS A 17 -0.25 21.79 -17.44
N ARG A 18 -1.16 21.48 -18.38
CA ARG A 18 -2.09 20.36 -18.25
C ARG A 18 -1.38 19.02 -18.33
N ILE A 19 -0.46 18.85 -19.27
CA ILE A 19 0.35 17.64 -19.44
C ILE A 19 1.17 17.38 -18.18
N ILE A 20 1.91 18.38 -17.68
CA ILE A 20 2.71 18.25 -16.45
C ILE A 20 1.83 17.82 -15.26
N ARG A 21 0.63 18.41 -15.13
CA ARG A 21 -0.31 18.03 -14.07
C ARG A 21 -0.83 16.61 -14.23
N MET A 22 -1.03 16.15 -15.47
CA MET A 22 -1.45 14.78 -15.75
C MET A 22 -0.35 13.78 -15.43
N GLU A 23 0.88 14.03 -15.88
CA GLU A 23 2.04 13.19 -15.59
C GLU A 23 2.31 13.09 -14.09
N LYS A 24 2.20 14.21 -13.35
CA LYS A 24 2.33 14.20 -11.90
C LYS A 24 1.30 13.28 -11.23
N ARG A 25 0.03 13.36 -11.64
CA ARG A 25 -1.03 12.48 -11.11
C ARG A 25 -0.83 11.01 -11.47
N GLN A 26 -0.36 10.74 -12.69
CA GLN A 26 -0.04 9.37 -13.09
C GLN A 26 1.09 8.80 -12.23
N ARG A 27 2.15 9.59 -12.00
CA ARG A 27 3.26 9.18 -11.11
C ARG A 27 2.76 8.87 -9.69
N GLU A 28 2.02 9.79 -9.08
CA GLU A 28 1.45 9.58 -7.73
C GLU A 28 0.55 8.34 -7.67
N PHE A 29 -0.20 8.05 -8.74
CA PHE A 29 -1.03 6.85 -8.82
C PHE A 29 -0.19 5.57 -8.88
N PHE A 30 0.85 5.53 -9.73
CA PHE A 30 1.73 4.37 -9.81
C PHE A 30 2.53 4.14 -8.52
N GLU A 31 3.02 5.20 -7.87
CA GLU A 31 3.67 5.10 -6.56
C GLU A 31 2.75 4.48 -5.50
N ARG A 32 1.46 4.85 -5.51
CA ARG A 32 0.46 4.24 -4.61
C ARG A 32 0.20 2.77 -4.92
N ILE A 33 0.09 2.42 -6.20
CA ILE A 33 -0.08 1.02 -6.61
C ILE A 33 1.14 0.19 -6.21
N GLU A 34 2.35 0.70 -6.41
CA GLU A 34 3.58 -0.01 -6.07
C GLU A 34 3.70 -0.21 -4.56
N ALA A 35 3.34 0.80 -3.76
CA ALA A 35 3.22 0.67 -2.31
C ALA A 35 2.17 -0.37 -1.89
N GLN A 36 1.11 -0.56 -2.68
CA GLN A 36 0.06 -1.57 -2.43
C GLN A 36 0.43 -2.97 -2.94
N LYS A 37 1.24 -3.11 -4.01
CA LYS A 37 1.63 -4.43 -4.54
C LYS A 37 2.31 -5.31 -3.48
N GLY A 38 3.07 -4.71 -2.56
CA GLY A 38 3.65 -5.43 -1.43
C GLY A 38 2.62 -5.91 -0.40
N MET A 39 1.47 -5.24 -0.29
CA MET A 39 0.41 -5.53 0.68
C MET A 39 -0.47 -6.72 0.29
N ASP A 40 -0.49 -7.10 -0.99
CA ASP A 40 -1.29 -8.24 -1.48
C ASP A 40 -0.59 -9.59 -1.32
N ALA A 41 0.68 -9.58 -0.91
CA ALA A 41 1.42 -10.79 -0.61
C ALA A 41 0.78 -11.55 0.58
N TYR A 42 0.61 -12.85 0.41
CA TYR A 42 0.25 -13.76 1.50
C TYR A 42 1.54 -14.26 2.16
N LEU A 43 1.69 -13.92 3.43
CA LEU A 43 2.83 -14.30 4.25
C LEU A 43 2.46 -15.49 5.11
N THR A 44 3.34 -16.48 5.15
CA THR A 44 3.35 -17.53 6.14
C THR A 44 3.71 -16.96 7.50
N VAL A 45 3.50 -17.75 8.54
CA VAL A 45 3.84 -17.31 9.89
C VAL A 45 5.34 -17.05 10.03
N ASP A 46 6.19 -17.92 9.47
CA ASP A 46 7.64 -17.76 9.56
C ASP A 46 8.12 -16.46 8.87
N GLU A 47 7.50 -16.11 7.75
CA GLU A 47 7.75 -14.83 7.06
C GLU A 47 7.30 -13.65 7.91
N ILE A 48 6.13 -13.73 8.56
CA ILE A 48 5.67 -12.70 9.52
C ILE A 48 6.65 -12.56 10.68
N GLN A 49 7.19 -13.66 11.19
CA GLN A 49 8.17 -13.61 12.28
C GLN A 49 9.47 -12.90 11.84
N LYS A 50 9.95 -13.19 10.64
CA LYS A 50 11.16 -12.58 10.08
C LYS A 50 10.97 -11.11 9.74
N GLU A 51 9.86 -10.76 9.09
CA GLU A 51 9.64 -9.41 8.58
C GLU A 51 9.19 -8.42 9.67
N PHE A 52 8.34 -8.85 10.60
CA PHE A 52 7.76 -7.97 11.61
C PHE A 52 8.35 -8.16 13.01
N GLY A 53 9.31 -9.09 13.18
CA GLY A 53 9.94 -9.38 14.47
C GLY A 53 8.97 -9.93 15.52
N VAL A 54 7.84 -10.49 15.09
CA VAL A 54 6.79 -10.98 15.99
C VAL A 54 7.06 -12.45 16.32
N SER A 55 7.03 -12.82 17.60
CA SER A 55 7.16 -14.24 17.97
C SER A 55 5.92 -15.05 17.60
N ARG A 56 6.08 -16.36 17.36
CA ARG A 56 4.97 -17.30 17.08
C ARG A 56 3.86 -17.23 18.12
N SER A 57 4.21 -17.14 19.41
CA SER A 57 3.27 -16.95 20.51
C SER A 57 2.47 -15.66 20.38
N THR A 58 3.13 -14.56 20.03
CA THR A 58 2.47 -13.27 19.80
C THR A 58 1.53 -13.31 18.59
N PHE A 59 1.95 -13.94 17.50
CA PHE A 59 1.08 -14.17 16.35
C PHE A 59 -0.18 -14.98 16.72
N ASN A 60 -0.03 -16.04 17.52
CA ASN A 60 -1.18 -16.81 17.99
C ASN A 60 -2.12 -15.96 18.87
N ARG A 61 -1.59 -15.08 19.72
CA ARG A 61 -2.41 -14.10 20.46
C ARG A 61 -3.15 -13.15 19.52
N TYR A 62 -2.53 -12.72 18.42
CA TYR A 62 -3.20 -11.87 17.42
C TYR A 62 -4.35 -12.60 16.75
N ARG A 63 -4.20 -13.89 16.44
CA ARG A 63 -5.29 -14.73 15.93
C ARG A 63 -6.47 -14.79 16.91
N ILE A 64 -6.19 -15.03 18.19
CA ILE A 64 -7.23 -15.05 19.24
C ILE A 64 -7.93 -13.68 19.32
N LYS A 65 -7.19 -12.59 19.11
CA LYS A 65 -7.71 -11.22 19.07
C LYS A 65 -8.40 -10.83 17.76
N GLY A 66 -8.60 -11.77 16.83
CA GLY A 66 -9.36 -11.54 15.61
C GLY A 66 -8.54 -11.21 14.36
N LEU A 67 -7.22 -11.44 14.37
CA LEU A 67 -6.44 -11.40 13.12
C LEU A 67 -6.98 -12.46 12.15
N LYS A 68 -7.44 -12.01 10.98
CA LYS A 68 -7.91 -12.90 9.91
C LYS A 68 -6.74 -13.65 9.30
N VAL A 69 -6.87 -14.97 9.23
CA VAL A 69 -5.88 -15.86 8.63
C VAL A 69 -6.56 -16.80 7.64
N LEU A 70 -5.83 -17.22 6.62
CA LEU A 70 -6.22 -18.32 5.75
C LEU A 70 -5.52 -19.60 6.20
N GLN A 71 -6.29 -20.69 6.27
CA GLN A 71 -5.76 -22.01 6.58
C GLN A 71 -6.56 -23.07 5.81
N ASN A 72 -5.94 -23.71 4.82
CA ASN A 72 -6.61 -24.75 4.02
C ASN A 72 -6.64 -26.08 4.80
N GLY A 73 -7.70 -26.29 5.56
CA GLY A 73 -7.91 -27.50 6.38
C GLY A 73 -7.17 -27.47 7.72
N TYR A 74 -7.44 -28.47 8.57
CA TYR A 74 -6.96 -28.51 9.96
C TYR A 74 -5.42 -28.48 10.09
N LYS A 75 -4.71 -29.17 9.17
CA LYS A 75 -3.25 -29.21 9.11
C LYS A 75 -2.65 -28.28 8.04
N GLY A 76 -3.47 -27.43 7.43
CA GLY A 76 -3.03 -26.51 6.38
C GLY A 76 -2.02 -25.49 6.90
N LYS A 77 -1.16 -25.01 5.99
CA LYS A 77 -0.30 -23.86 6.28
C LYS A 77 -1.17 -22.65 6.56
N ILE A 78 -0.80 -21.90 7.61
CA ILE A 78 -1.46 -20.65 7.97
C ILE A 78 -0.76 -19.52 7.22
N THR A 79 -1.54 -18.77 6.45
CA THR A 79 -1.08 -17.58 5.74
C THR A 79 -1.96 -16.38 6.07
N VAL A 80 -1.41 -15.19 5.92
CA VAL A 80 -2.06 -13.91 6.18
C VAL A 80 -1.70 -12.94 5.08
N ARG A 81 -2.67 -12.22 4.53
CA ARG A 81 -2.37 -11.11 3.62
C ARG A 81 -1.63 -10.03 4.40
N LYS A 82 -0.49 -9.58 3.87
CA LYS A 82 0.37 -8.58 4.53
C LYS A 82 -0.40 -7.30 4.87
N GLY A 83 -1.25 -6.82 3.95
CA GLY A 83 -2.11 -5.67 4.17
C GLY A 83 -2.99 -5.82 5.41
N ASP A 84 -3.70 -6.94 5.53
CA ASP A 84 -4.57 -7.23 6.68
C ASP A 84 -3.78 -7.31 7.99
N PHE A 85 -2.56 -7.86 7.97
CA PHE A 85 -1.69 -7.89 9.14
C PHE A 85 -1.27 -6.49 9.58
N VAL A 86 -0.86 -5.65 8.63
CA VAL A 86 -0.44 -4.27 8.89
C VAL A 86 -1.62 -3.44 9.41
N GLU A 87 -2.80 -3.60 8.82
CA GLU A 87 -4.03 -2.94 9.27
C GLU A 87 -4.41 -3.36 10.69
N PHE A 88 -4.37 -4.66 10.99
CA PHE A 88 -4.59 -5.18 12.32
C PHE A 88 -3.63 -4.57 13.35
N LEU A 89 -2.33 -4.47 13.01
CA LEU A 89 -1.34 -3.85 13.89
C LEU A 89 -1.57 -2.35 14.12
N LYS A 90 -2.05 -1.62 13.10
CA LYS A 90 -2.39 -0.19 13.23
C LYS A 90 -3.58 0.00 14.18
N ASN A 91 -4.64 -0.76 13.98
CA ASN A 91 -5.86 -0.66 14.79
C ASN A 91 -5.63 -1.03 16.26
N ARG A 92 -4.65 -1.91 16.55
CA ARG A 92 -4.24 -2.25 17.91
C ARG A 92 -3.63 -1.08 18.69
N ARG A 93 -2.98 -0.11 18.01
CA ARG A 93 -2.30 1.02 18.67
C ARG A 93 -3.24 2.17 19.07
N SER A 94 -4.53 2.08 18.76
CA SER A 94 -5.53 3.12 19.04
C SER A 94 -6.28 2.90 20.38
N TRP A 95 -5.78 2.03 21.25
CA TRP A 95 -6.29 1.74 22.60
C TRP A 95 -5.18 1.93 23.64
#